data_AF-A0ABD0MIE3-F1
#
_entry.id   AF-A0ABD0MIE3-F1
#
_cell.length_a   1.000
_cell.length_b   1.000
_cell.length_c   1.000
_cell.angle_alpha   90.00
_cell.angle_beta   90.00
_cell.angle_gamma   90.00
#
_symmetry.space_group_name_H-M   'P 1'
#
loop_
_entity.id
_entity.type
_entity.pdbx_description
1 polymer ?
#
loop_
_entity_poly.entity_id
_entity_poly.type
_entity_poly.pdbx_seq_one_letter_code
_entity_poly.pdbx_strand_id
1 'polypeptide(L)' 'THVLTEDVLYREVTSDNLLLSRRLLTKTNRLPRWAERVFPGNLSRSVYIIEDSVVDLGNRSLTTLTWN' A
#
# COMPACT_ATOMS: atom_id res chain seq x y z
N THR A 1 -4.22 15.96 -2.87
CA THR A 1 -3.51 14.66 -2.93
C THR A 1 -3.96 13.81 -1.75
N HIS A 2 -4.22 12.51 -1.96
CA HIS A 2 -4.80 11.62 -0.93
C HIS A 2 -3.78 10.75 -0.18
N VAL A 3 -2.58 10.59 -0.73
CA VAL A 3 -1.45 9.92 -0.06
C VAL A 3 -0.75 10.91 0.84
N LEU A 4 -0.52 10.50 2.08
CA LEU A 4 0.11 11.28 3.14
C LEU A 4 1.58 10.88 3.34
N THR A 5 1.85 9.57 3.34
CA THR A 5 3.21 9.02 3.49
C THR A 5 3.41 7.82 2.57
N GLU A 6 4.67 7.52 2.26
CA GLU A 6 5.11 6.34 1.54
C GLU A 6 6.47 5.89 2.10
N ASP A 7 6.52 4.65 2.58
CA ASP A 7 7.69 4.07 3.21
C ASP A 7 7.98 2.69 2.61
N VAL A 8 9.24 2.35 2.40
CA VAL A 8 9.67 1.00 2.00
C VAL A 8 9.96 0.18 3.26
N LEU A 9 9.10 -0.80 3.56
CA LEU A 9 9.27 -1.68 4.72
C LEU A 9 10.22 -2.84 4.46
N TYR A 10 10.25 -3.31 3.21
CA TYR A 10 11.08 -4.44 2.80
C TYR A 10 11.56 -4.25 1.36
N ARG A 11 12.80 -4.66 1.10
CA ARG A 11 13.35 -4.75 -0.24
C ARG A 11 14.47 -5.76 -0.30
N GLU A 12 14.38 -6.68 -1.25
CA GLU A 12 15.46 -7.63 -1.55
C GLU A 12 15.52 -7.93 -3.04
N VAL A 13 16.69 -8.38 -3.49
CA VAL A 13 16.86 -9.03 -4.79
C VAL A 13 17.08 -10.51 -4.53
N THR A 14 16.22 -11.35 -5.10
CA THR A 14 16.25 -12.80 -4.93
C THR A 14 17.35 -13.46 -5.77
N SER A 15 17.62 -14.74 -5.51
CA SER A 15 18.60 -15.52 -6.29
C SER A 15 18.22 -15.69 -7.76
N ASP A 16 16.93 -15.63 -8.08
CA ASP A 16 16.37 -15.64 -9.44
C ASP A 16 16.24 -14.22 -10.05
N ASN A 17 16.90 -13.22 -9.44
CA ASN A 17 17.01 -11.84 -9.93
C ASN A 17 15.67 -11.09 -10.04
N LEU A 18 14.74 -11.40 -9.12
CA LEU A 18 13.51 -10.64 -8.92
C LEU A 18 13.73 -9.59 -7.83
N LEU A 19 13.24 -8.37 -8.02
CA LEU A 19 13.20 -7.35 -6.97
C LEU A 19 11.85 -7.44 -6.25
N LEU A 20 11.88 -7.90 -5.00
CA LEU A 20 10.71 -7.85 -4.13
C LEU A 20 10.72 -6.53 -3.37
N SER A 21 9.55 -5.93 -3.20
CA SER A 21 9.40 -4.75 -2.34
C SER A 21 8.05 -4.75 -1.65
N ARG A 22 8.05 -4.42 -0.36
CA ARG A 22 6.86 -4.09 0.42
C ARG A 22 6.89 -2.61 0.77
N ARG A 23 5.84 -1.88 0.38
CA ARG A 23 5.63 -0.48 0.74
C ARG A 23 4.44 -0.34 1.69
N LEU A 24 4.54 0.62 2.60
CA LEU A 24 3.45 1.11 3.42
C LEU A 24 3.09 2.51 2.97
N LEU A 25 1.83 2.72 2.62
CA LEU A 25 1.29 4.02 2.27
C LEU A 25 0.24 4.42 3.30
N THR A 26 0.33 5.65 3.82
CA THR A 26 -0.77 6.23 4.60
C THR A 26 -1.61 7.09 3.67
N LYS A 27 -2.93 6.87 3.62
CA LYS A 27 -3.87 7.68 2.83
C LYS A 27 -4.91 8.34 3.73
N THR A 28 -5.48 9.46 3.30
CA THR A 28 -6.66 10.05 3.95
C THR A 28 -7.85 9.10 3.86
N ASN A 29 -8.56 8.85 4.97
CA ASN A 29 -9.75 7.99 4.97
C ASN A 29 -11.03 8.81 5.18
N ARG A 30 -11.56 9.39 4.11
CA ARG A 30 -12.86 10.09 4.17
C ARG A 30 -13.99 9.09 3.98
N LEU A 31 -14.58 8.64 5.08
CA LEU A 31 -15.73 7.74 5.05
C LEU A 31 -16.95 8.43 4.43
N PRO A 32 -17.86 7.66 3.79
CA PRO A 32 -19.18 8.18 3.44
C PRO A 32 -19.91 8.72 4.68
N ARG A 33 -20.71 9.78 4.54
CA ARG A 33 -21.44 10.42 5.67
C ARG A 33 -22.28 9.46 6.50
N TRP A 34 -22.83 8.41 5.88
CA TRP A 34 -23.59 7.40 6.62
C TRP A 34 -22.67 6.54 7.50
N ALA A 35 -21.45 6.24 7.04
CA ALA A 35 -20.46 5.43 7.75
C ALA A 35 -19.82 6.23 8.89
N GLU A 36 -19.66 7.55 8.75
CA GLU A 36 -19.22 8.43 9.86
C GLU A 36 -20.13 8.37 11.10
N ARG A 37 -21.40 7.99 10.92
CA ARG A 37 -22.36 7.82 12.03
C ARG A 37 -22.25 6.46 12.71
N VAL A 38 -21.64 5.48 12.05
CA VAL A 38 -21.58 4.08 12.48
C VAL A 38 -20.19 3.72 13.00
N PHE A 39 -19.13 4.24 12.38
CA PHE A 39 -17.75 3.98 12.77
C PHE A 39 -17.19 5.08 13.67
N PRO A 40 -16.34 4.74 14.65
CA PRO A 40 -15.74 5.74 15.52
C PRO A 40 -14.82 6.70 14.75
N GLY A 41 -14.76 7.96 15.17
CA GLY A 41 -14.08 9.05 14.46
C GLY A 41 -12.55 8.94 14.36
N ASN A 42 -11.94 7.94 15.00
CA ASN A 42 -10.52 7.61 14.80
C ASN A 42 -10.30 6.82 13.50
N LEU A 43 -11.25 6.00 13.05
CA LEU A 43 -11.18 5.27 11.77
C LEU A 43 -11.31 6.21 10.57
N SER A 44 -11.89 7.39 10.72
CA SER A 44 -12.22 8.33 9.64
C SER A 44 -11.09 9.31 9.29
N ARG A 45 -9.85 9.07 9.75
CA ARG A 45 -8.73 10.00 9.53
C ARG A 45 -7.77 9.48 8.48
N SER A 46 -7.25 8.29 8.68
CA SER A 46 -6.24 7.69 7.82
C SER A 46 -6.45 6.20 7.65
N VAL A 47 -6.03 5.68 6.51
CA VAL A 47 -5.97 4.26 6.21
C VAL A 47 -4.54 3.90 5.82
N TYR A 48 -4.08 2.75 6.29
CA TYR A 48 -2.80 2.18 5.92
C TYR A 48 -3.02 1.21 4.76
N ILE A 49 -2.20 1.32 3.72
CA ILE A 49 -2.22 0.43 2.58
C ILE A 49 -0.87 -0.24 2.51
N ILE A 50 -0.86 -1.56 2.48
CA ILE A 50 0.32 -2.32 2.11
C ILE A 50 0.28 -2.56 0.61
N GLU A 51 1.44 -2.37 -0.02
CA GLU A 51 1.68 -2.78 -1.39
C GLU A 51 2.84 -3.77 -1.40
N ASP A 52 2.60 -4.97 -1.91
CA ASP A 52 3.66 -5.89 -2.32
C ASP A 52 3.89 -5.79 -3.82
N SER A 53 5.14 -5.85 -4.23
CA SER A 53 5.53 -5.78 -5.63
C SER A 53 6.66 -6.75 -5.96
N VAL A 54 6.60 -7.29 -7.18
CA VAL A 54 7.64 -8.13 -7.79
C VAL A 54 7.99 -7.51 -9.12
N VAL A 55 9.26 -7.11 -9.29
CA VAL A 55 9.80 -6.70 -10.60
C VAL A 55 10.63 -7.85 -11.16
N ASP A 56 10.27 -8.28 -12.36
CA ASP A 56 11.00 -9.27 -13.14
C ASP A 56 11.57 -8.60 -14.41
N LEU A 57 12.89 -8.42 -14.44
CA LEU A 57 13.56 -7.81 -15.60
C LEU A 57 13.68 -8.77 -16.79
N GLY A 58 13.69 -10.08 -16.55
CA GLY A 58 13.77 -11.10 -17.59
C GLY A 58 12.47 -11.17 -18.39
N ASN A 59 11.33 -11.18 -17.68
CA ASN A 59 9.99 -11.16 -18.29
C ASN A 59 9.46 -9.75 -18.57
N ARG A 60 10.20 -8.70 -18.18
CA ARG A 60 9.81 -7.28 -18.31
C ARG A 60 8.45 -7.00 -17.67
N SER A 61 8.19 -7.58 -16.51
CA SER A 61 6.92 -7.46 -15.82
C SER A 61 7.08 -6.84 -14.43
N LEU A 62 6.02 -6.14 -14.01
CA LEU A 62 5.84 -5.64 -12.65
C LEU A 62 4.47 -6.10 -12.20
N THR A 63 4.43 -6.94 -11.16
CA THR A 63 3.19 -7.36 -10.52
C THR A 63 3.08 -6.66 -9.17
N THR A 64 1.91 -6.09 -8.89
CA THR A 64 1.63 -5.42 -7.61
C THR A 64 0.35 -5.96 -7.01
N LEU A 65 0.33 -6.10 -5.69
CA LEU A 65 -0.84 -6.43 -4.90
C LEU A 65 -0.98 -5.38 -3.80
N THR A 66 -2.18 -4.79 -3.67
CA THR A 66 -2.45 -3.76 -2.67
C THR A 66 -3.62 -4.16 -1.79
N TRP A 67 -3.51 -3.91 -0.49
CA TRP A 67 -4.58 -4.16 0.48
C TRP A 67 -4.51 -3.19 1.67
N ASN A 68 -5.64 -3.04 2.35
CA ASN A 68 -5.83 -2.15 3.51
C ASN A 68 -6.02 -2.93 4.82
#